data_AF-Q11E85-F1
#
_entry.id   AF-Q11E85-F1
#
_cell.length_a   1.000
_cell.length_b   1.000
_cell.length_c   1.000
_cell.angle_alpha   90.00
_cell.angle_beta   90.00
_cell.angle_gamma   90.00
#
_symmetry.space_group_name_H-M   'P 1'
#
loop_
_entity.id
_entity.type
_entity.pdbx_description
1 polymer ?
#
loop_
_entity_poly.entity_id
_entity_poly.type
_entity_poly.pdbx_seq_one_letter_code
_entity_poly.pdbx_strand_id
1 'polypeptide(L)'
;MGYEDFLANAALGLETALLPANLLYCFIGVFVGMIIGVIPGVGPLAAMSILFPITFYVSPTAALIMLAGIYYGSSYGGSITSILLNVPGTPTSAVTCLDGNPMARKGRAGVALITTTIASFVGGSVGIALMMMFSPLIVALAQMFSSAEYFSLMVLGLLAATIISDGSQVKALAMVAMGLLFGTVGLDLNTGIPRYTFGLIELSDGISLIALAMGIFGFSEMISSLRGVKTGEVRRVTLKSLIPARDDVRRWRMAMARGAAVGSFFGALPGVGPGVAAFLAYALEKRVSRNPERFGHGAVEGVASPEAANNAADQTAFIPTMTLGIPGSATMALVLGVLIMHGITPGPRLLTEHPDLFWGLVMSFWVGNLMLLLLNVPLVGVWVRLLQIPYKWLYPAVVMFICIGVYSVNNSAFDVILALLFGALGYGLRVLGFSPAPLLLGFVLGPLMEEHFVRAMVLGHGNVLIFLERPISAVVIGISAVLIIWGAYSTIRQFRRNARVLEQQQQQQPSI
;
A
#
# COMPACT_ATOMS: atom_id res chain seq x y z
N MET A 1 23.83 -8.73 -15.34
CA MET A 1 24.19 -7.30 -15.30
C MET A 1 25.58 -7.22 -14.69
N GLY A 2 26.56 -6.67 -15.41
CA GLY A 2 27.88 -6.44 -14.85
C GLY A 2 27.84 -5.38 -13.74
N TYR A 3 28.87 -5.31 -12.91
CA TYR A 3 29.01 -4.24 -11.91
C TYR A 3 29.05 -2.85 -12.56
N GLU A 4 29.67 -2.74 -13.74
CA GLU A 4 29.73 -1.48 -14.51
C GLU A 4 28.35 -1.05 -15.02
N ASP A 5 27.56 -1.99 -15.54
CA ASP A 5 26.18 -1.72 -15.97
C ASP A 5 25.33 -1.21 -14.80
N PHE A 6 25.51 -1.80 -13.62
CA PHE A 6 24.76 -1.39 -12.41
C PHE A 6 25.08 0.05 -12.02
N LEU A 7 26.36 0.42 -11.97
CA LEU A 7 26.76 1.79 -11.64
C LEU A 7 26.33 2.79 -12.72
N ALA A 8 26.44 2.43 -14.00
CA ALA A 8 26.00 3.27 -15.10
C ALA A 8 24.49 3.54 -15.03
N ASN A 9 23.69 2.50 -14.76
CA ASN A 9 22.25 2.65 -14.61
C ASN A 9 21.86 3.43 -13.34
N ALA A 10 22.59 3.24 -12.24
CA ALA A 10 22.40 4.03 -11.04
C ALA A 10 22.71 5.53 -11.29
N ALA A 11 23.77 5.82 -12.05
CA ALA A 11 24.12 7.18 -12.45
C ALA A 11 23.07 7.81 -13.38
N LEU A 12 22.59 7.07 -14.38
CA LEU A 12 21.48 7.47 -15.25
C LEU A 12 20.21 7.79 -14.44
N GLY A 13 19.89 6.93 -13.48
CA GLY A 13 18.78 7.14 -12.57
C GLY A 13 18.94 8.40 -11.72
N LEU A 14 20.15 8.66 -11.23
CA LEU A 14 20.43 9.85 -10.44
C LEU A 14 20.29 11.12 -11.28
N GLU A 15 20.83 11.14 -12.50
CA GLU A 15 20.64 12.24 -13.45
C GLU A 15 19.15 12.49 -13.71
N THR A 16 18.41 11.42 -13.99
CA THR A 16 16.96 11.49 -14.23
C THR A 16 16.21 12.02 -13.01
N ALA A 17 16.53 11.54 -11.81
CA ALA A 17 15.88 11.96 -10.56
C ALA A 17 16.17 13.43 -10.22
N LEU A 18 17.36 13.93 -10.57
CA LEU A 18 17.79 15.30 -10.31
C LEU A 18 17.32 16.31 -11.37
N LEU A 19 16.66 15.86 -12.44
CA LEU A 19 16.03 16.77 -13.40
C LEU A 19 15.07 17.72 -12.66
N PRO A 20 15.08 19.03 -12.96
CA PRO A 20 14.28 20.02 -12.23
C PRO A 20 12.78 19.68 -12.18
N ALA A 21 12.24 19.12 -13.26
CA ALA A 21 10.84 18.67 -13.30
C ALA A 21 10.59 17.51 -12.32
N ASN A 22 11.45 16.49 -12.30
CA ASN A 22 11.31 15.34 -11.42
C ASN A 22 11.54 15.72 -9.95
N LEU A 23 12.48 16.62 -9.66
CA LEU A 23 12.66 17.18 -8.32
C LEU A 23 11.43 17.95 -7.85
N LEU A 24 10.83 18.76 -8.72
CA LEU A 24 9.61 19.50 -8.42
C LEU A 24 8.45 18.55 -8.11
N TYR A 25 8.23 17.53 -8.94
CA TYR A 25 7.16 16.54 -8.74
C TYR A 25 7.42 15.63 -7.53
N CYS A 26 8.69 15.31 -7.22
CA CYS A 26 9.07 14.65 -5.99
C CYS A 26 8.71 15.51 -4.76
N PHE A 27 9.08 16.80 -4.79
CA PHE A 27 8.76 17.74 -3.73
C PHE A 27 7.24 17.89 -3.55
N ILE A 28 6.49 18.10 -4.64
CA ILE A 28 5.02 18.17 -4.61
C ILE A 28 4.44 16.90 -4.02
N GLY A 29 4.90 15.73 -4.49
CA GLY A 29 4.41 14.45 -4.02
C GLY A 29 4.64 14.25 -2.52
N VAL A 30 5.88 14.46 -2.06
CA VAL A 30 6.26 14.41 -0.65
C VAL A 30 5.42 15.38 0.19
N PHE A 31 5.33 16.64 -0.24
CA PHE A 31 4.69 17.71 0.51
C PHE A 31 3.18 17.50 0.61
N VAL A 32 2.53 17.19 -0.51
CA VAL A 32 1.08 16.92 -0.53
C VAL A 32 0.77 15.61 0.18
N GLY A 33 1.60 14.58 0.00
CA GLY A 33 1.52 13.33 0.76
C GLY A 33 1.53 13.59 2.27
N MET A 34 2.48 14.40 2.75
CA MET A 34 2.56 14.82 4.15
C MET A 34 1.31 15.58 4.61
N ILE A 35 0.80 16.53 3.81
CA ILE A 35 -0.45 17.26 4.11
C ILE A 35 -1.59 16.26 4.30
N ILE A 36 -1.77 15.35 3.35
CA ILE A 36 -2.89 14.41 3.37
C ILE A 36 -2.73 13.39 4.49
N GLY A 37 -1.53 12.87 4.71
CA GLY A 37 -1.26 11.89 5.78
C GLY A 37 -1.50 12.44 7.18
N VAL A 38 -1.28 13.74 7.38
CA VAL A 38 -1.60 14.39 8.67
C VAL A 38 -3.12 14.45 8.90
N ILE A 39 -3.94 14.52 7.85
CA ILE A 39 -5.40 14.55 7.99
C ILE A 39 -5.87 13.19 8.55
N PRO A 40 -6.47 13.16 9.77
CA PRO A 40 -6.94 11.93 10.37
C PRO A 40 -7.98 11.25 9.48
N GLY A 41 -7.83 9.94 9.33
CA GLY A 41 -8.78 9.10 8.59
C GLY A 41 -8.60 9.07 7.08
N VAL A 42 -7.58 9.74 6.53
CA VAL A 42 -7.24 9.66 5.10
C VAL A 42 -5.93 8.90 4.91
N GLY A 43 -6.01 7.68 4.39
CA GLY A 43 -4.85 6.85 4.13
C GLY A 43 -4.10 7.18 2.82
N PRO A 44 -2.92 6.57 2.60
CA PRO A 44 -2.12 6.78 1.39
C PRO A 44 -2.86 6.45 0.11
N LEU A 45 -3.73 5.44 0.15
CA LEU A 45 -4.46 4.99 -1.03
C LEU A 45 -5.50 6.03 -1.48
N ALA A 46 -6.19 6.67 -0.53
CA ALA A 46 -7.08 7.80 -0.81
C ALA A 46 -6.29 9.00 -1.35
N ALA A 47 -5.14 9.31 -0.74
CA ALA A 47 -4.26 10.40 -1.17
C ALA A 47 -3.78 10.22 -2.62
N MET A 48 -3.28 9.03 -2.95
CA MET A 48 -2.85 8.68 -4.31
C MET A 48 -4.02 8.70 -5.29
N SER A 49 -5.21 8.25 -4.87
CA SER A 49 -6.41 8.27 -5.73
C SER A 49 -6.83 9.70 -6.08
N ILE A 50 -6.81 10.63 -5.12
CA ILE A 50 -7.19 12.04 -5.35
C ILE A 50 -6.24 12.72 -6.34
N LEU A 51 -4.94 12.43 -6.25
CA LEU A 51 -3.89 13.05 -7.08
C LEU A 51 -3.60 12.28 -8.36
N PHE A 52 -4.24 11.12 -8.54
CA PHE A 52 -4.11 10.27 -9.72
C PHE A 52 -4.24 11.08 -11.03
N PRO A 53 -5.25 11.93 -11.24
CA PRO A 53 -5.48 12.58 -12.55
C PRO A 53 -4.36 13.51 -12.98
N ILE A 54 -3.61 14.04 -12.01
CA ILE A 54 -2.46 14.91 -12.30
C ILE A 54 -1.38 14.13 -13.06
N THR A 55 -1.29 12.80 -12.88
CA THR A 55 -0.29 11.98 -13.56
C THR A 55 -0.41 12.02 -15.08
N PHE A 56 -1.61 12.23 -15.62
CA PHE A 56 -1.83 12.28 -17.07
C PHE A 56 -1.21 13.48 -17.77
N TYR A 57 -0.97 14.56 -17.04
CA TYR A 57 -0.44 15.80 -17.60
C TYR A 57 1.09 15.89 -17.50
N VAL A 58 1.75 14.83 -17.02
CA VAL A 58 3.19 14.80 -16.76
C VAL A 58 3.83 13.54 -17.34
N SER A 59 5.16 13.51 -17.42
CA SER A 59 5.86 12.32 -17.91
C SER A 59 5.64 11.12 -16.98
N PRO A 60 5.67 9.87 -17.49
CA PRO A 60 5.45 8.68 -16.66
C PRO A 60 6.43 8.60 -15.48
N THR A 61 7.70 8.96 -15.70
CA THR A 61 8.71 9.01 -14.64
C THR A 61 8.33 10.03 -13.57
N ALA A 62 7.94 11.25 -13.94
CA ALA A 62 7.51 12.28 -12.98
C ALA A 62 6.24 11.87 -12.22
N ALA A 63 5.28 11.25 -12.91
CA ALA A 63 4.05 10.73 -12.32
C ALA A 63 4.34 9.69 -11.21
N LEU A 64 5.21 8.72 -11.49
CA LEU A 64 5.56 7.68 -10.51
C LEU A 64 6.36 8.25 -9.34
N ILE A 65 7.28 9.18 -9.61
CA ILE A 65 8.04 9.88 -8.58
C ILE A 65 7.09 10.65 -7.66
N MET A 66 6.11 11.37 -8.23
CA MET A 66 5.09 12.09 -7.47
C MET A 66 4.22 11.15 -6.64
N LEU A 67 3.71 10.07 -7.22
CA LEU A 67 2.85 9.11 -6.53
C LEU A 67 3.58 8.35 -5.41
N ALA A 68 4.84 7.99 -5.65
CA ALA A 68 5.69 7.45 -4.59
C ALA A 68 5.87 8.50 -3.49
N GLY A 69 6.15 9.76 -3.88
CA GLY A 69 6.11 10.96 -3.03
C GLY A 69 4.92 11.00 -2.07
N ILE A 70 3.74 10.87 -2.66
CA ILE A 70 2.45 10.89 -1.95
C ILE A 70 2.35 9.69 -1.02
N TYR A 71 2.75 8.51 -1.48
CA TYR A 71 2.66 7.26 -0.74
C TYR A 71 3.46 7.33 0.57
N TYR A 72 4.78 7.54 0.48
CA TYR A 72 5.60 7.62 1.69
C TYR A 72 5.36 8.91 2.47
N GLY A 73 5.06 10.04 1.82
CA GLY A 73 4.70 11.26 2.54
C GLY A 73 3.44 11.10 3.39
N SER A 74 2.44 10.38 2.87
CA SER A 74 1.23 10.05 3.62
C SER A 74 1.53 9.10 4.78
N SER A 75 2.36 8.07 4.58
CA SER A 75 2.81 7.17 5.65
C SER A 75 3.47 7.95 6.80
N TYR A 76 4.39 8.88 6.51
CA TYR A 76 5.04 9.71 7.53
C TYR A 76 4.06 10.65 8.23
N GLY A 77 3.21 11.36 7.48
CA GLY A 77 2.20 12.26 8.03
C GLY A 77 1.23 11.54 8.98
N GLY A 78 0.82 10.31 8.63
CA GLY A 78 -0.05 9.47 9.44
C GLY A 78 0.55 9.10 10.79
N SER A 79 1.86 8.87 10.86
CA SER A 79 2.56 8.61 12.11
C SER A 79 2.57 9.82 13.05
N ILE A 80 2.67 11.06 12.53
CA ILE A 80 2.56 12.28 13.35
C ILE A 80 1.21 12.35 14.07
N THR A 81 0.13 12.21 13.30
CA THR A 81 -1.24 12.25 13.81
C THR A 81 -1.51 11.13 14.81
N SER A 82 -0.98 9.93 14.53
CA SER A 82 -1.10 8.78 15.42
C SER A 82 -0.39 8.99 16.76
N ILE A 83 0.81 9.57 16.74
CA ILE A 83 1.60 9.86 17.95
C ILE A 83 0.93 10.96 18.78
N LEU A 84 0.50 12.06 18.15
CA LEU A 84 0.01 13.23 18.87
C LEU A 84 -1.45 13.11 19.31
N LEU A 85 -2.31 12.54 18.47
CA LEU A 85 -3.76 12.51 18.68
C LEU A 85 -4.32 11.12 19.01
N ASN A 86 -3.53 10.05 18.91
CA ASN A 86 -4.00 8.68 19.11
C ASN A 86 -5.13 8.28 18.13
N VAL A 87 -5.09 8.82 16.92
CA VAL A 87 -6.05 8.52 15.84
C VAL A 87 -5.27 7.98 14.65
N PRO A 88 -5.07 6.65 14.54
CA PRO A 88 -4.34 6.08 13.44
C PRO A 88 -5.12 6.15 12.13
N GLY A 89 -4.47 6.67 11.08
CA GLY A 89 -5.03 6.70 9.72
C GLY A 89 -4.82 5.40 8.94
N THR A 90 -3.86 4.57 9.34
CA THR A 90 -3.53 3.30 8.69
C THR A 90 -3.26 2.21 9.73
N PRO A 91 -3.35 0.91 9.34
CA PRO A 91 -2.94 -0.19 10.21
C PRO A 91 -1.50 -0.08 10.71
N THR A 92 -0.59 0.47 9.90
CA THR A 92 0.82 0.62 10.26
C THR A 92 1.02 1.69 11.32
N SER A 93 0.40 2.86 11.15
CA SER A 93 0.48 3.92 12.15
C SER A 93 -0.26 3.56 13.44
N ALA A 94 -1.22 2.62 13.41
CA ALA A 94 -1.83 2.06 14.61
C ALA A 94 -0.82 1.31 15.50
N VAL A 95 0.12 0.59 14.90
CA VAL A 95 1.22 -0.06 15.63
C VAL A 95 2.16 0.99 16.23
N THR A 96 2.52 2.02 15.47
CA THR A 96 3.33 3.15 15.96
C THR A 96 2.64 3.87 17.13
N CYS A 97 1.32 3.97 17.11
CA CYS A 97 0.51 4.60 18.15
C CYS A 97 0.64 3.91 19.53
N LEU A 98 0.83 2.58 19.55
CA LEU A 98 0.90 1.77 20.77
C LEU A 98 1.94 2.29 21.77
N ASP A 99 3.09 2.76 21.28
CA ASP A 99 4.16 3.31 22.12
C ASP A 99 4.39 4.81 21.87
N GLY A 100 4.11 5.29 20.65
CA GLY A 100 4.26 6.70 20.28
C GLY A 100 3.34 7.63 21.08
N ASN A 101 2.05 7.31 21.21
CA ASN A 101 1.13 8.14 21.97
C ASN A 101 1.42 8.15 23.48
N PRO A 102 1.71 7.01 24.15
CA PRO A 102 2.19 7.01 25.53
C PRO A 102 3.46 7.84 25.75
N MET A 103 4.42 7.84 24.81
CA MET A 103 5.59 8.73 24.87
C MET A 103 5.17 10.21 24.80
N ALA A 104 4.24 10.57 23.91
CA ALA A 104 3.73 11.92 23.80
C ALA A 104 3.02 12.38 25.09
N ARG A 105 2.18 11.52 25.70
CA ARG A 105 1.50 11.80 26.98
C ARG A 105 2.48 12.05 28.13
N LYS A 106 3.62 11.36 28.13
CA LYS A 106 4.73 11.53 29.08
C LYS A 106 5.62 12.77 28.81
N GLY A 107 5.21 13.64 27.89
CA GLY A 107 5.98 14.84 27.54
C GLY A 107 7.18 14.58 26.61
N ARG A 108 7.31 13.36 26.07
CA ARG A 108 8.38 12.95 25.17
C ARG A 108 7.93 12.87 23.70
N ALA A 109 6.97 13.71 23.32
CA ALA A 109 6.42 13.76 21.96
C ALA A 109 7.52 14.05 20.91
N GLY A 110 8.42 14.99 21.19
CA GLY A 110 9.53 15.30 20.28
C GLY A 110 10.47 14.11 20.06
N VAL A 111 10.74 13.33 21.10
CA VAL A 111 11.55 12.11 20.98
C VAL A 111 10.82 11.06 20.12
N ALA A 112 9.51 10.85 20.34
CA ALA A 112 8.74 9.92 19.51
C ALA A 112 8.74 10.33 18.03
N LEU A 113 8.59 11.63 17.73
CA LEU A 113 8.59 12.15 16.37
C LEU A 113 9.97 12.00 15.71
N ILE A 114 11.07 12.35 16.38
CA ILE A 114 12.42 12.19 15.79
C ILE A 114 12.78 10.70 15.63
N THR A 115 12.36 9.84 16.56
CA THR A 115 12.53 8.39 16.43
C THR A 115 11.83 7.89 15.18
N THR A 116 10.60 8.34 14.95
CA THR A 116 9.82 8.00 13.77
C THR A 116 10.56 8.42 12.52
N THR A 117 10.89 9.72 12.37
CA THR A 117 11.55 10.24 11.18
C THR A 117 12.87 9.53 10.86
N ILE A 118 13.71 9.27 11.87
CA ILE A 118 14.99 8.56 11.68
C ILE A 118 14.74 7.08 11.34
N ALA A 119 13.81 6.41 12.02
CA ALA A 119 13.49 5.01 11.74
C ALA A 119 12.95 4.83 10.33
N SER A 120 12.06 5.73 9.90
CA SER A 120 11.52 5.75 8.54
C SER A 120 12.62 5.97 7.51
N PHE A 121 13.54 6.92 7.73
CA PHE A 121 14.66 7.19 6.83
C PHE A 121 15.60 5.98 6.72
N VAL A 122 15.96 5.36 7.84
CA VAL A 122 16.84 4.17 7.87
C VAL A 122 16.16 2.98 7.22
N GLY A 123 14.90 2.71 7.56
CA GLY A 123 14.11 1.63 6.96
C GLY A 123 13.95 1.81 5.45
N GLY A 124 13.59 3.02 5.01
CA GLY A 124 13.50 3.38 3.61
C GLY A 124 14.83 3.20 2.88
N SER A 125 15.94 3.68 3.45
CA SER A 125 17.29 3.52 2.87
C SER A 125 17.67 2.04 2.67
N VAL A 126 17.38 1.20 3.67
CA VAL A 126 17.59 -0.26 3.56
C VAL A 126 16.71 -0.86 2.46
N GLY A 127 15.43 -0.47 2.41
CA GLY A 127 14.50 -0.92 1.37
C GLY A 127 14.95 -0.53 -0.04
N ILE A 128 15.44 0.69 -0.24
CA ILE A 128 15.96 1.16 -1.53
C ILE A 128 17.22 0.38 -1.91
N ALA A 129 18.16 0.19 -0.99
CA ALA A 129 19.38 -0.58 -1.25
C ALA A 129 19.04 -2.03 -1.66
N LEU A 130 18.07 -2.64 -0.99
CA LEU A 130 17.58 -3.97 -1.35
C LEU A 130 16.86 -3.96 -2.70
N MET A 131 16.06 -2.95 -2.99
CA MET A 131 15.44 -2.81 -4.32
C MET A 131 16.49 -2.71 -5.42
N MET A 132 17.52 -1.88 -5.26
CA MET A 132 18.62 -1.78 -6.23
C MET A 132 19.30 -3.13 -6.45
N MET A 133 19.58 -3.87 -5.38
CA MET A 133 20.33 -5.13 -5.44
C MET A 133 19.50 -6.32 -5.94
N PHE A 134 18.26 -6.46 -5.45
CA PHE A 134 17.40 -7.61 -5.74
C PHE A 134 16.59 -7.46 -7.03
N SER A 135 16.29 -6.23 -7.49
CA SER A 135 15.49 -6.07 -8.71
C SER A 135 16.16 -6.69 -9.95
N PRO A 136 17.45 -6.47 -10.24
CA PRO A 136 18.12 -7.13 -11.36
C PRO A 136 18.14 -8.67 -11.22
N LEU A 137 18.26 -9.19 -10.00
CA LEU A 137 18.24 -10.62 -9.72
C LEU A 137 16.86 -11.23 -10.02
N ILE A 138 15.79 -10.56 -9.58
CA ILE A 138 14.41 -11.00 -9.83
C ILE A 138 14.08 -10.91 -11.31
N VAL A 139 14.52 -9.85 -12.02
CA VAL A 139 14.36 -9.74 -13.47
C VAL A 139 15.03 -10.91 -14.21
N ALA A 140 16.24 -11.29 -13.81
CA ALA A 140 16.94 -12.44 -14.41
C ALA A 140 16.19 -13.76 -14.20
N LEU A 141 15.59 -13.96 -13.02
CA LEU A 141 14.72 -15.12 -12.76
C LEU A 141 13.42 -15.06 -13.56
N ALA A 142 12.82 -13.88 -13.66
CA ALA A 142 11.55 -13.67 -14.32
C ALA A 142 11.62 -13.81 -15.85
N GLN A 143 12.80 -13.66 -16.44
CA GLN A 143 13.04 -14.00 -17.85
C GLN A 143 12.81 -15.49 -18.16
N MET A 144 12.84 -16.36 -17.14
CA MET A 144 12.52 -17.79 -17.29
C MET A 144 11.01 -18.08 -17.20
N PHE A 145 10.19 -17.11 -16.81
CA PHE A 145 8.77 -17.31 -16.57
C PHE A 145 7.98 -17.25 -17.89
N SER A 146 6.98 -18.12 -18.02
CA SER A 146 5.96 -18.08 -19.05
C SER A 146 4.63 -17.60 -18.46
N SER A 147 3.58 -17.57 -19.29
CA SER A 147 2.25 -17.14 -18.86
C SER A 147 1.68 -18.02 -17.73
N ALA A 148 2.06 -19.30 -17.67
CA ALA A 148 1.64 -20.21 -16.60
C ALA A 148 2.18 -19.77 -15.22
N GLU A 149 3.45 -19.38 -15.14
CA GLU A 149 4.07 -18.87 -13.92
C GLU A 149 3.47 -17.52 -13.50
N TYR A 150 3.27 -16.58 -14.43
CA TYR A 150 2.65 -15.29 -14.13
C TYR A 150 1.22 -15.46 -13.61
N PHE A 151 0.40 -16.27 -14.27
CA PHE A 151 -0.94 -16.60 -13.80
C PHE A 151 -0.91 -17.16 -12.37
N SER A 152 -0.05 -18.14 -12.11
CA SER A 152 0.07 -18.78 -10.81
C SER A 152 0.51 -17.80 -9.71
N LEU A 153 1.45 -16.90 -10.01
CA LEU A 153 1.90 -15.88 -9.08
C LEU A 153 0.82 -14.81 -8.81
N MET A 154 0.02 -14.45 -9.81
CA MET A 154 -1.14 -13.56 -9.63
C MET A 154 -2.20 -14.21 -8.76
N VAL A 155 -2.50 -15.50 -8.96
CA VAL A 155 -3.39 -16.28 -8.09
C VAL A 155 -2.86 -16.29 -6.65
N LEU A 156 -1.58 -16.59 -6.46
CA LEU A 156 -0.95 -16.56 -5.13
C LEU A 156 -1.05 -15.16 -4.49
N GLY A 157 -0.77 -14.10 -5.24
CA GLY A 157 -0.83 -12.71 -4.75
C GLY A 157 -2.25 -12.29 -4.33
N LEU A 158 -3.26 -12.65 -5.13
CA LEU A 158 -4.66 -12.41 -4.79
C LEU A 158 -5.07 -13.20 -3.54
N LEU A 159 -4.68 -14.48 -3.45
CA LEU A 159 -4.95 -15.30 -2.26
C LEU A 159 -4.24 -14.76 -1.02
N ALA A 160 -2.98 -14.36 -1.12
CA ALA A 160 -2.24 -13.74 -0.03
C ALA A 160 -2.96 -12.49 0.47
N ALA A 161 -3.46 -11.64 -0.43
CA ALA A 161 -4.25 -10.47 -0.06
C ALA A 161 -5.56 -10.83 0.67
N THR A 162 -6.20 -11.96 0.36
CA THR A 162 -7.39 -12.42 1.11
C THR A 162 -7.07 -12.88 2.52
N ILE A 163 -5.92 -13.51 2.73
CA ILE A 163 -5.49 -14.05 4.02
C ILE A 163 -5.08 -12.92 4.97
N ILE A 164 -4.55 -11.84 4.39
CA ILE A 164 -3.89 -10.77 5.13
C ILE A 164 -4.80 -9.55 5.30
N SER A 165 -5.87 -9.46 4.51
CA SER A 165 -6.93 -8.49 4.75
C SER A 165 -7.54 -8.66 6.14
N ASP A 166 -7.73 -7.54 6.82
CA ASP A 166 -8.39 -7.48 8.12
C ASP A 166 -9.82 -8.06 8.05
N GLY A 167 -10.19 -8.79 9.11
CA GLY A 167 -11.54 -9.32 9.29
C GLY A 167 -11.73 -10.74 8.74
N SER A 168 -12.89 -10.96 8.10
CA SER A 168 -13.26 -12.29 7.60
C SER A 168 -12.59 -12.56 6.25
N GLN A 169 -11.86 -13.68 6.16
CA GLN A 169 -11.24 -14.15 4.92
C GLN A 169 -12.26 -14.31 3.78
N VAL A 170 -13.49 -14.74 4.11
CA VAL A 170 -14.57 -14.87 3.13
C VAL A 170 -14.97 -13.51 2.57
N LYS A 171 -15.01 -12.47 3.42
CA LYS A 171 -15.28 -11.10 2.96
C LYS A 171 -14.17 -10.61 2.05
N ALA A 172 -12.91 -10.85 2.41
CA ALA A 172 -11.77 -10.46 1.58
C ALA A 172 -11.76 -11.17 0.22
N LEU A 173 -12.09 -12.47 0.19
CA LEU A 173 -12.24 -13.23 -1.05
C LEU A 173 -13.38 -12.70 -1.92
N ALA A 174 -14.53 -12.35 -1.31
CA ALA A 174 -15.63 -11.72 -2.03
C ALA A 174 -15.22 -10.38 -2.67
N MET A 175 -14.36 -9.61 -1.99
CA MET A 175 -13.82 -8.35 -2.53
C MET A 175 -12.88 -8.59 -3.70
N VAL A 176 -11.99 -9.57 -3.62
CA VAL A 176 -11.14 -9.98 -4.75
C VAL A 176 -12.01 -10.41 -5.93
N ALA A 177 -13.00 -11.28 -5.71
CA ALA A 177 -13.89 -11.76 -6.77
C ALA A 177 -14.70 -10.61 -7.41
N MET A 178 -15.18 -9.67 -6.60
CA MET A 178 -15.85 -8.46 -7.08
C MET A 178 -14.91 -7.57 -7.91
N GLY A 179 -13.66 -7.43 -7.48
CA GLY A 179 -12.62 -6.73 -8.23
C GLY A 179 -12.36 -7.38 -9.59
N LEU A 180 -12.15 -8.71 -9.60
CA LEU A 180 -11.98 -9.48 -10.83
C LEU A 180 -13.17 -9.29 -11.79
N LEU A 181 -14.39 -9.36 -11.26
CA LEU A 181 -15.60 -9.14 -12.05
C LEU A 181 -15.62 -7.74 -12.67
N PHE A 182 -15.37 -6.69 -11.87
CA PHE A 182 -15.31 -5.31 -12.38
C PHE A 182 -14.18 -5.09 -13.39
N GLY A 183 -13.03 -5.78 -13.22
CA GLY A 183 -11.92 -5.70 -14.17
C GLY A 183 -12.25 -6.33 -15.53
N THR A 184 -13.16 -7.31 -15.58
CA THR A 184 -13.59 -7.96 -16.84
C THR A 184 -14.76 -7.26 -17.55
N VAL A 185 -15.25 -6.15 -17.00
CA VAL A 185 -16.28 -5.32 -17.66
C VAL A 185 -15.66 -4.61 -18.86
N GLY A 186 -16.35 -4.66 -20.01
CA GLY A 186 -15.91 -4.03 -21.26
C GLY A 186 -15.74 -5.03 -22.39
N LEU A 187 -15.12 -4.58 -23.48
CA LEU A 187 -14.80 -5.43 -24.63
C LEU A 187 -13.69 -6.43 -24.26
N ASP A 188 -13.91 -7.71 -24.53
CA ASP A 188 -12.84 -8.70 -24.49
C ASP A 188 -11.82 -8.43 -25.59
N LEU A 189 -10.55 -8.24 -25.23
CA LEU A 189 -9.47 -7.99 -26.18
C LEU A 189 -9.22 -9.17 -27.12
N ASN A 190 -9.59 -10.40 -26.72
CA ASN A 190 -9.36 -11.60 -27.53
C ASN A 190 -10.47 -11.84 -28.55
N THR A 191 -11.74 -11.66 -28.15
CA THR A 191 -12.90 -11.98 -28.99
C THR A 191 -13.63 -10.76 -29.54
N GLY A 192 -13.39 -9.57 -29.01
CA GLY A 192 -14.12 -8.34 -29.35
C GLY A 192 -15.56 -8.31 -28.82
N ILE A 193 -15.96 -9.27 -27.99
CA ILE A 193 -17.32 -9.38 -27.47
C ILE A 193 -17.47 -8.48 -26.23
N PRO A 194 -18.54 -7.64 -26.15
CA PRO A 194 -18.81 -6.85 -24.97
C PRO A 194 -19.26 -7.73 -23.79
N ARG A 195 -18.60 -7.59 -22.64
CA ARG A 195 -18.89 -8.31 -21.40
C ARG A 195 -19.39 -7.34 -20.34
N TYR A 196 -20.55 -7.64 -19.75
CA TYR A 196 -21.12 -6.87 -18.64
C TYR A 196 -21.33 -5.37 -18.93
N THR A 197 -21.52 -4.98 -20.19
CA THR A 197 -21.76 -3.57 -20.59
C THR A 197 -23.23 -3.15 -20.40
N PHE A 198 -24.14 -4.12 -20.23
CA PHE A 198 -25.59 -3.90 -20.04
C PHE A 198 -26.25 -2.99 -21.09
N GLY A 199 -25.66 -2.90 -22.29
CA GLY A 199 -26.14 -2.03 -23.37
C GLY A 199 -25.72 -0.56 -23.26
N LEU A 200 -24.92 -0.20 -22.25
CA LEU A 200 -24.33 1.14 -22.11
C LEU A 200 -23.02 1.20 -22.89
N ILE A 201 -22.93 2.15 -23.82
CA ILE A 201 -21.74 2.29 -24.68
C ILE A 201 -20.53 2.74 -23.87
N GLU A 202 -20.75 3.54 -22.83
CA GLU A 202 -19.73 4.05 -21.92
C GLU A 202 -19.03 2.94 -21.13
N LEU A 203 -19.65 1.76 -20.98
CA LEU A 203 -19.03 0.60 -20.36
C LEU A 203 -18.24 -0.27 -21.34
N SER A 204 -18.24 0.05 -22.64
CA SER A 204 -17.50 -0.74 -23.65
C SER A 204 -15.98 -0.66 -23.44
N ASP A 205 -15.50 0.50 -22.98
CA ASP A 205 -14.10 0.74 -22.62
C ASP A 205 -13.75 0.18 -21.21
N GLY A 206 -14.74 -0.42 -20.55
CA GLY A 206 -14.65 -0.95 -19.20
C GLY A 206 -14.87 0.10 -18.12
N ILE A 207 -14.70 -0.32 -16.85
CA ILE A 207 -14.78 0.60 -15.72
C ILE A 207 -13.47 1.38 -15.62
N SER A 208 -13.55 2.72 -15.53
CA SER A 208 -12.36 3.54 -15.30
C SER A 208 -11.72 3.21 -13.94
N LEU A 209 -10.43 2.85 -13.95
CA LEU A 209 -9.64 2.65 -12.73
C LEU A 209 -9.71 3.86 -11.80
N ILE A 210 -9.73 5.06 -12.39
CA ILE A 210 -9.75 6.32 -11.66
C ILE A 210 -11.11 6.51 -10.97
N ALA A 211 -12.21 6.28 -11.70
CA ALA A 211 -13.55 6.36 -11.11
C ALA A 211 -13.71 5.35 -9.97
N LEU A 212 -13.24 4.12 -10.14
CA LEU A 212 -13.28 3.08 -9.11
C LEU A 212 -12.40 3.43 -7.90
N ALA A 213 -11.14 3.80 -8.12
CA ALA A 213 -10.21 4.14 -7.03
C ALA A 213 -10.67 5.39 -6.26
N MET A 214 -11.07 6.45 -6.96
CA MET A 214 -11.58 7.67 -6.32
C MET A 214 -12.92 7.47 -5.64
N GLY A 215 -13.80 6.65 -6.19
CA GLY A 215 -15.03 6.28 -5.52
C GLY A 215 -14.75 5.52 -4.23
N ILE A 216 -14.13 4.35 -4.37
CA ILE A 216 -13.93 3.42 -3.27
C ILE A 216 -12.99 3.96 -2.20
N PHE A 217 -12.01 4.81 -2.51
CA PHE A 217 -11.05 5.32 -1.52
C PHE A 217 -11.10 6.82 -1.32
N GLY A 218 -11.38 7.63 -2.33
CA GLY A 218 -11.54 9.07 -2.16
C GLY A 218 -12.85 9.42 -1.43
N PHE A 219 -14.00 9.14 -2.06
CA PHE A 219 -15.30 9.48 -1.50
C PHE A 219 -15.63 8.69 -0.24
N SER A 220 -15.47 7.36 -0.27
CA SER A 220 -15.91 6.53 0.85
C SER A 220 -15.15 6.82 2.15
N GLU A 221 -13.86 7.15 2.05
CA GLU A 221 -12.98 7.41 3.19
C GLU A 221 -13.29 8.77 3.82
N MET A 222 -13.61 9.77 3.00
CA MET A 222 -14.12 11.06 3.48
C MET A 222 -15.45 10.91 4.22
N ILE A 223 -16.41 10.18 3.65
CA ILE A 223 -17.72 9.95 4.29
C ILE A 223 -17.54 9.20 5.61
N SER A 224 -16.62 8.22 5.66
CA SER A 224 -16.31 7.46 6.87
C SER A 224 -15.66 8.32 7.95
N SER A 225 -14.78 9.25 7.55
CA SER A 225 -14.05 10.13 8.46
C SER A 225 -14.96 11.10 9.23
N LEU A 226 -16.13 11.45 8.67
CA LEU A 226 -17.13 12.29 9.35
C LEU A 226 -17.62 11.69 10.68
N ARG A 227 -17.52 10.37 10.89
CA ARG A 227 -18.07 9.67 12.07
C ARG A 227 -17.11 9.60 13.27
N GLY A 228 -15.87 10.10 13.17
CA GLY A 228 -14.81 9.72 14.13
C GLY A 228 -13.89 10.82 14.65
N VAL A 229 -14.06 12.09 14.26
CA VAL A 229 -13.09 13.13 14.65
C VAL A 229 -13.33 13.60 16.09
N LYS A 230 -12.58 13.05 17.04
CA LYS A 230 -12.38 13.69 18.35
C LYS A 230 -11.19 14.66 18.24
N THR A 231 -11.45 15.95 18.40
CA THR A 231 -10.40 16.96 18.51
C THR A 231 -9.71 16.82 19.87
N GLY A 232 -8.55 16.16 19.89
CA GLY A 232 -7.68 16.13 21.07
C GLY A 232 -6.90 17.44 21.21
N GLU A 233 -6.58 17.83 22.44
CA GLU A 233 -5.66 18.94 22.69
C GLU A 233 -4.24 18.56 22.26
N VAL A 234 -3.71 19.24 21.23
CA VAL A 234 -2.32 19.05 20.81
C VAL A 234 -1.41 19.89 21.71
N ARG A 235 -0.58 19.23 22.53
CA ARG A 235 0.48 19.90 23.30
C ARG A 235 1.55 20.45 22.35
N ARG A 236 2.02 21.69 22.58
CA ARG A 236 3.10 22.30 21.79
C ARG A 236 4.39 21.50 21.92
N VAL A 237 4.89 21.00 20.80
CA VAL A 237 6.23 20.40 20.68
C VAL A 237 7.23 21.51 20.38
N THR A 238 8.34 21.57 21.12
CA THR A 238 9.43 22.55 20.88
C THR A 238 10.63 21.86 20.25
N LEU A 239 11.43 22.58 19.46
CA LEU A 239 12.64 22.02 18.82
C LEU A 239 13.63 21.41 19.84
N LYS A 240 13.72 21.97 21.06
CA LYS A 240 14.56 21.42 22.14
C LYS A 240 14.08 20.05 22.65
N SER A 241 12.78 19.76 22.55
CA SER A 241 12.20 18.47 22.97
C SER A 241 12.46 17.32 21.98
N LEU A 242 13.08 17.62 20.82
CA LEU A 242 13.46 16.64 19.80
C LEU A 242 14.78 15.94 20.12
N ILE A 243 15.57 16.41 21.10
CA ILE A 243 16.88 15.81 21.39
C ILE A 243 16.67 14.49 22.16
N PRO A 244 16.99 13.32 21.57
CA PRO A 244 16.83 12.04 22.26
C PRO A 244 17.90 11.87 23.33
N ALA A 245 17.61 11.09 24.38
CA ALA A 245 18.65 10.71 25.33
C ALA A 245 19.61 9.71 24.68
N ARG A 246 20.88 9.69 25.14
CA ARG A 246 21.89 8.73 24.63
C ARG A 246 21.43 7.27 24.74
N ASP A 247 20.66 6.95 25.77
CA ASP A 247 20.09 5.61 25.98
C ASP A 247 19.02 5.27 24.93
N ASP A 248 18.16 6.23 24.56
CA ASP A 248 17.19 6.06 23.47
C ASP A 248 17.93 5.75 22.15
N VAL A 249 19.00 6.51 21.88
CA VAL A 249 19.82 6.35 20.66
C VAL A 249 20.50 4.99 20.61
N ARG A 250 20.92 4.44 21.75
CA ARG A 250 21.52 3.10 21.80
C ARG A 250 20.48 2.02 21.51
N ARG A 251 19.29 2.14 22.11
CA ARG A 251 18.23 1.13 22.03
C ARG A 251 17.57 1.07 20.66
N TRP A 252 17.35 2.22 20.02
CA TRP A 252 16.60 2.25 18.76
C TRP A 252 17.40 1.70 17.56
N ARG A 253 18.74 1.60 17.61
CA ARG A 253 19.59 1.29 16.44
C ARG A 253 19.39 -0.15 16.00
N MET A 254 19.42 -1.07 16.97
CA MET A 254 19.19 -2.48 16.71
C MET A 254 17.72 -2.78 16.43
N ALA A 255 16.79 -2.01 17.03
CA ALA A 255 15.36 -2.11 16.75
C ALA A 255 15.05 -1.70 15.31
N MET A 256 15.66 -0.61 14.81
CA MET A 256 15.55 -0.18 13.40
C MET A 256 16.13 -1.24 12.45
N ALA A 257 17.30 -1.81 12.75
CA ALA A 257 17.92 -2.83 11.89
C ALA A 257 17.05 -4.10 11.77
N ARG A 258 16.53 -4.61 12.91
CA ARG A 258 15.59 -5.74 12.90
C ARG A 258 14.27 -5.40 12.22
N GLY A 259 13.75 -4.21 12.48
CA GLY A 259 12.53 -3.69 11.86
C GLY A 259 12.67 -3.63 10.35
N ALA A 260 13.73 -2.99 9.85
CA ALA A 260 14.02 -2.90 8.42
C ALA A 260 14.15 -4.28 7.77
N ALA A 261 14.82 -5.24 8.41
CA ALA A 261 14.92 -6.61 7.89
C ALA A 261 13.55 -7.31 7.76
N VAL A 262 12.71 -7.22 8.80
CA VAL A 262 11.33 -7.77 8.77
C VAL A 262 10.50 -7.06 7.71
N GLY A 263 10.57 -5.72 7.67
CA GLY A 263 9.91 -4.86 6.70
C GLY A 263 10.24 -5.23 5.27
N SER A 264 11.53 -5.29 4.94
CA SER A 264 12.00 -5.61 3.61
C SER A 264 11.62 -7.02 3.15
N PHE A 265 11.64 -8.00 4.06
CA PHE A 265 11.23 -9.36 3.74
C PHE A 265 9.74 -9.44 3.41
N PHE A 266 8.88 -8.91 4.28
CA PHE A 266 7.44 -8.99 4.09
C PHE A 266 6.91 -8.00 3.04
N GLY A 267 7.57 -6.87 2.81
CA GLY A 267 7.20 -5.91 1.77
C GLY A 267 7.44 -6.44 0.35
N ALA A 268 8.51 -7.22 0.15
CA ALA A 268 8.76 -7.89 -1.12
C ALA A 268 7.77 -9.04 -1.42
N LEU A 269 7.03 -9.53 -0.40
CA LEU A 269 6.06 -10.60 -0.57
C LEU A 269 4.71 -10.06 -1.07
N PRO A 270 4.19 -10.56 -2.21
CA PRO A 270 2.90 -10.11 -2.70
C PRO A 270 1.75 -10.39 -1.74
N GLY A 271 0.87 -9.40 -1.54
CA GLY A 271 -0.34 -9.53 -0.75
C GLY A 271 -0.15 -9.40 0.77
N VAL A 272 1.09 -9.29 1.28
CA VAL A 272 1.35 -9.14 2.72
C VAL A 272 1.28 -7.70 3.20
N GLY A 273 1.81 -6.79 2.40
CA GLY A 273 1.77 -5.36 2.64
C GLY A 273 2.47 -4.89 3.94
N PRO A 274 2.55 -3.55 4.12
CA PRO A 274 3.30 -2.93 5.22
C PRO A 274 2.68 -3.14 6.62
N GLY A 275 1.35 -3.31 6.69
CA GLY A 275 0.59 -3.50 7.94
C GLY A 275 1.06 -4.69 8.77
N VAL A 276 1.11 -5.86 8.13
CA VAL A 276 1.59 -7.09 8.76
C VAL A 276 3.06 -6.98 9.13
N ALA A 277 3.88 -6.37 8.26
CA ALA A 277 5.30 -6.19 8.51
C ALA A 277 5.56 -5.35 9.77
N ALA A 278 4.85 -4.23 9.94
CA ALA A 278 4.94 -3.39 11.13
C ALA A 278 4.51 -4.12 12.41
N PHE A 279 3.40 -4.87 12.36
CA PHE A 279 2.93 -5.65 13.52
C PHE A 279 3.88 -6.78 13.90
N LEU A 280 4.39 -7.53 12.92
CA LEU A 280 5.37 -8.59 13.16
C LEU A 280 6.69 -8.04 13.70
N ALA A 281 7.14 -6.88 13.20
CA ALA A 281 8.32 -6.21 13.72
C ALA A 281 8.12 -5.80 15.19
N TYR A 282 6.95 -5.25 15.54
CA TYR A 282 6.60 -4.94 16.93
C TYR A 282 6.62 -6.18 17.84
N ALA A 283 5.97 -7.26 17.39
CA ALA A 283 5.89 -8.51 18.15
C ALA A 283 7.28 -9.15 18.33
N LEU A 284 8.10 -9.16 17.28
CA LEU A 284 9.48 -9.64 17.34
C LEU A 284 10.32 -8.80 18.30
N GLU A 285 10.23 -7.48 18.21
CA GLU A 285 11.00 -6.56 19.05
C GLU A 285 10.61 -6.71 20.53
N LYS A 286 9.31 -6.86 20.83
CA LYS A 286 8.82 -7.15 22.18
C LYS A 286 9.36 -8.48 22.72
N ARG A 287 9.45 -9.51 21.87
CA ARG A 287 9.93 -10.85 22.24
C ARG A 287 11.45 -10.88 22.49
N VAL A 288 12.22 -10.12 21.71
CA VAL A 288 13.69 -10.07 21.82
C VAL A 288 14.15 -9.08 22.91
N SER A 289 13.30 -8.13 23.28
CA SER A 289 13.65 -7.12 24.29
C SER A 289 13.91 -7.75 25.67
N ARG A 290 14.93 -7.22 26.35
CA ARG A 290 15.21 -7.56 27.75
C ARG A 290 14.13 -7.07 28.71
N ASN A 291 13.38 -6.04 28.33
CA ASN A 291 12.32 -5.44 29.15
C ASN A 291 10.98 -5.36 28.36
N PRO A 292 10.28 -6.49 28.15
CA PRO A 292 9.04 -6.54 27.37
C PRO A 292 7.88 -5.71 27.97
N GLU A 293 7.92 -5.42 29.25
CA GLU A 293 6.86 -4.70 29.98
C GLU A 293 6.74 -3.22 29.61
N ARG A 294 7.79 -2.65 29.00
CA ARG A 294 7.78 -1.25 28.54
C ARG A 294 6.94 -1.02 27.28
N PHE A 295 6.70 -2.07 26.50
CA PHE A 295 5.91 -2.00 25.27
C PHE A 295 4.45 -1.72 25.59
N GLY A 296 3.83 -0.79 24.85
CA GLY A 296 2.51 -0.24 25.12
C GLY A 296 2.52 0.88 26.18
N HIS A 297 3.67 1.15 26.79
CA HIS A 297 3.85 2.18 27.82
C HIS A 297 4.86 3.25 27.41
N GLY A 298 5.28 3.28 26.14
CA GLY A 298 6.17 4.30 25.59
C GLY A 298 7.63 3.84 25.50
N ALA A 299 7.86 2.63 25.00
CA ALA A 299 9.17 2.14 24.61
C ALA A 299 9.59 2.73 23.26
N VAL A 300 10.78 3.34 23.20
CA VAL A 300 11.35 3.90 21.95
C VAL A 300 11.53 2.81 20.89
N GLU A 301 11.91 1.62 21.33
CA GLU A 301 12.05 0.42 20.49
C GLU A 301 10.71 0.03 19.82
N GLY A 302 9.60 0.24 20.52
CA GLY A 302 8.24 -0.02 20.04
C GLY A 302 7.74 0.98 18.99
N VAL A 303 8.44 2.11 18.79
CA VAL A 303 8.21 3.03 17.66
C VAL A 303 9.25 2.80 16.57
N ALA A 304 10.52 2.64 16.94
CA ALA A 304 11.62 2.55 15.99
C ALA A 304 11.55 1.29 15.10
N SER A 305 11.21 0.13 15.66
CA SER A 305 11.16 -1.12 14.88
C SER A 305 9.99 -1.17 13.89
N PRO A 306 8.73 -0.90 14.29
CA PRO A 306 7.60 -0.94 13.36
C PRO A 306 7.69 0.13 12.29
N GLU A 307 8.21 1.32 12.62
CA GLU A 307 8.35 2.40 11.66
C GLU A 307 9.46 2.11 10.63
N ALA A 308 10.59 1.53 11.05
CA ALA A 308 11.61 1.06 10.12
C ALA A 308 11.07 -0.08 9.23
N ALA A 309 10.26 -0.99 9.80
CA ALA A 309 9.63 -2.06 9.04
C ALA A 309 8.61 -1.53 8.01
N ASN A 310 7.77 -0.58 8.41
CA ASN A 310 6.80 0.06 7.53
C ASN A 310 7.47 0.68 6.29
N ASN A 311 8.49 1.51 6.51
CA ASN A 311 9.15 2.22 5.42
C ASN A 311 10.03 1.30 4.56
N ALA A 312 10.66 0.28 5.16
CA ALA A 312 11.35 -0.75 4.40
C ALA A 312 10.37 -1.57 3.54
N ALA A 313 9.19 -1.89 4.07
CA ALA A 313 8.15 -2.61 3.35
C ALA A 313 7.57 -1.77 2.20
N ASP A 314 7.34 -0.48 2.44
CA ASP A 314 6.85 0.48 1.42
C ASP A 314 7.77 0.53 0.20
N GLN A 315 9.09 0.57 0.41
CA GLN A 315 10.05 0.60 -0.70
C GLN A 315 10.23 -0.76 -1.37
N THR A 316 10.25 -1.85 -0.60
CA THR A 316 10.42 -3.20 -1.17
C THR A 316 9.18 -3.72 -1.88
N ALA A 317 7.99 -3.17 -1.60
CA ALA A 317 6.77 -3.47 -2.34
C ALA A 317 6.83 -3.07 -3.83
N PHE A 318 7.69 -2.11 -4.19
CA PHE A 318 7.95 -1.77 -5.59
C PHE A 318 8.71 -2.86 -6.32
N ILE A 319 9.47 -3.72 -5.63
CA ILE A 319 10.29 -4.77 -6.27
C ILE A 319 9.40 -5.70 -7.11
N PRO A 320 8.45 -6.48 -6.56
CA PRO A 320 7.63 -7.38 -7.37
C PRO A 320 6.72 -6.62 -8.34
N THR A 321 6.28 -5.41 -7.96
CA THR A 321 5.39 -4.59 -8.80
C THR A 321 6.09 -4.15 -10.09
N MET A 322 7.31 -3.62 -9.98
CA MET A 322 8.08 -3.11 -11.12
C MET A 322 8.76 -4.23 -11.91
N THR A 323 9.22 -5.28 -11.24
CA THR A 323 9.99 -6.37 -11.89
C THR A 323 9.14 -7.51 -12.41
N LEU A 324 8.02 -7.84 -11.76
CA LEU A 324 7.14 -8.94 -12.15
C LEU A 324 5.79 -8.45 -12.68
N GLY A 325 5.45 -7.18 -12.50
CA GLY A 325 4.10 -6.68 -12.80
C GLY A 325 3.04 -7.17 -11.81
N ILE A 326 3.46 -7.66 -10.64
CA ILE A 326 2.56 -8.23 -9.64
C ILE A 326 2.55 -7.32 -8.40
N PRO A 327 1.46 -6.55 -8.18
CA PRO A 327 1.38 -5.61 -7.08
C PRO A 327 1.32 -6.32 -5.73
N GLY A 328 2.19 -5.89 -4.80
CA GLY A 328 2.23 -6.45 -3.45
C GLY A 328 1.18 -5.90 -2.48
N SER A 329 0.48 -4.83 -2.87
CA SER A 329 -0.54 -4.16 -2.08
C SER A 329 -1.53 -3.44 -3.01
N ALA A 330 -2.64 -2.96 -2.44
CA ALA A 330 -3.60 -2.15 -3.19
C ALA A 330 -3.01 -0.79 -3.64
N THR A 331 -2.05 -0.21 -2.90
CA THR A 331 -1.33 1.00 -3.35
C THR A 331 -0.45 0.70 -4.55
N MET A 332 0.22 -0.45 -4.57
CA MET A 332 1.00 -0.88 -5.73
C MET A 332 0.12 -1.24 -6.93
N ALA A 333 -1.11 -1.73 -6.70
CA ALA A 333 -2.07 -1.95 -7.78
C ALA A 333 -2.44 -0.62 -8.47
N LEU A 334 -2.61 0.45 -7.70
CA LEU A 334 -2.82 1.79 -8.25
C LEU A 334 -1.61 2.25 -9.08
N VAL A 335 -0.38 2.07 -8.58
CA VAL A 335 0.86 2.36 -9.33
C VAL A 335 0.95 1.56 -10.62
N LEU A 336 0.60 0.27 -10.59
CA LEU A 336 0.56 -0.59 -11.77
C LEU A 336 -0.43 -0.05 -12.81
N GLY A 337 -1.61 0.36 -12.36
CA GLY A 337 -2.62 0.97 -13.22
C GLY A 337 -2.17 2.28 -13.86
N VAL A 338 -1.37 3.10 -13.17
CA VAL A 338 -0.74 4.30 -13.73
C VAL A 338 0.20 3.93 -14.86
N LEU A 339 1.10 2.97 -14.64
CA LEU A 339 2.03 2.49 -15.67
C LEU A 339 1.28 2.03 -16.93
N ILE A 340 0.26 1.18 -16.74
CA ILE A 340 -0.55 0.65 -17.84
C ILE A 340 -1.25 1.79 -18.60
N MET A 341 -1.82 2.77 -17.90
CA MET A 341 -2.47 3.92 -18.55
C MET A 341 -1.48 4.86 -19.25
N HIS A 342 -0.22 4.92 -18.81
CA HIS A 342 0.85 5.58 -19.55
C HIS A 342 1.42 4.71 -20.69
N GLY A 343 0.81 3.57 -21.00
CA GLY A 343 1.24 2.67 -22.07
C GLY A 343 2.51 1.88 -21.75
N ILE A 344 2.92 1.83 -20.48
CA ILE A 344 4.11 1.11 -20.03
C ILE A 344 3.67 -0.21 -19.42
N THR A 345 4.12 -1.31 -19.99
CA THR A 345 3.83 -2.65 -19.46
C THR A 345 4.81 -2.97 -18.34
N PRO A 346 4.36 -3.09 -17.09
CA PRO A 346 5.23 -3.47 -15.97
C PRO A 346 5.69 -4.93 -16.09
N GLY A 347 6.87 -5.23 -15.57
CA GLY A 347 7.45 -6.57 -15.65
C GLY A 347 8.94 -6.56 -15.98
N PRO A 348 9.53 -7.72 -16.36
CA PRO A 348 10.99 -7.85 -16.43
C PRO A 348 11.63 -6.96 -17.51
N ARG A 349 10.85 -6.63 -18.55
CA ARG A 349 11.29 -5.78 -19.65
C ARG A 349 11.43 -4.31 -19.25
N LEU A 350 10.78 -3.87 -18.16
CA LEU A 350 10.82 -2.48 -17.71
C LEU A 350 12.26 -2.01 -17.44
N LEU A 351 13.08 -2.89 -16.86
CA LEU A 351 14.47 -2.57 -16.52
C LEU A 351 15.37 -2.40 -17.76
N THR A 352 14.98 -3.00 -18.88
CA THR A 352 15.73 -2.96 -20.15
C THR A 352 15.16 -1.94 -21.15
N GLU A 353 13.84 -1.77 -21.19
CA GLU A 353 13.14 -0.88 -22.15
C GLU A 353 12.97 0.54 -21.62
N HIS A 354 12.85 0.69 -20.30
CA HIS A 354 12.68 1.97 -19.62
C HIS A 354 13.64 2.09 -18.42
N PRO A 355 14.97 1.99 -18.64
CA PRO A 355 15.96 2.05 -17.56
C PRO A 355 15.96 3.40 -16.85
N ASP A 356 15.73 4.48 -17.60
CA ASP A 356 15.59 5.85 -17.08
C ASP A 356 14.42 5.98 -16.09
N LEU A 357 13.28 5.36 -16.41
CA LEU A 357 12.11 5.36 -15.53
C LEU A 357 12.37 4.54 -14.27
N PHE A 358 12.85 3.31 -14.41
CA PHE A 358 13.07 2.43 -13.26
C PHE A 358 14.14 3.01 -12.32
N TRP A 359 15.34 3.29 -12.85
CA TRP A 359 16.44 3.79 -12.03
C TRP A 359 16.21 5.22 -11.58
N GLY A 360 15.52 6.04 -12.39
CA GLY A 360 15.05 7.37 -12.00
C GLY A 360 14.11 7.31 -10.81
N LEU A 361 13.13 6.40 -10.81
CA LEU A 361 12.25 6.18 -9.67
C LEU A 361 13.03 5.71 -8.43
N VAL A 362 13.89 4.72 -8.57
CA VAL A 362 14.71 4.19 -7.46
C VAL A 362 15.59 5.27 -6.84
N MET A 363 16.25 6.09 -7.65
CA MET A 363 17.08 7.20 -7.16
C MET A 363 16.24 8.33 -6.57
N SER A 364 15.04 8.57 -7.11
CA SER A 364 14.11 9.52 -6.51
C SER A 364 13.71 9.12 -5.09
N PHE A 365 13.73 7.84 -4.73
CA PHE A 365 13.40 7.41 -3.36
C PHE A 365 14.45 7.91 -2.35
N TRP A 366 15.73 7.97 -2.74
CA TRP A 366 16.76 8.59 -1.89
C TRP A 366 16.49 10.08 -1.70
N VAL A 367 16.19 10.78 -2.80
CA VAL A 367 15.87 12.21 -2.79
C VAL A 367 14.62 12.50 -1.97
N GLY A 368 13.54 11.75 -2.18
CA GLY A 368 12.27 11.89 -1.48
C GLY A 368 12.38 11.60 0.01
N ASN A 369 13.12 10.56 0.42
CA ASN A 369 13.39 10.30 1.84
C ASN A 369 14.20 11.43 2.49
N LEU A 370 15.18 11.99 1.78
CA LEU A 370 15.93 13.14 2.28
C LEU A 370 15.03 14.38 2.39
N MET A 371 14.22 14.66 1.38
CA MET A 371 13.23 15.76 1.41
C MET A 371 12.25 15.58 2.57
N LEU A 372 11.76 14.37 2.81
CA LEU A 372 10.89 14.07 3.95
C LEU A 372 11.58 14.34 5.28
N LEU A 373 12.84 13.94 5.45
CA LEU A 373 13.61 14.21 6.65
C LEU A 373 13.76 15.72 6.87
N LEU A 374 14.07 16.46 5.80
CA LEU A 374 14.23 17.92 5.82
C LEU A 374 12.91 18.66 6.06
N LEU A 375 11.78 18.16 5.56
CA LEU A 375 10.46 18.76 5.75
C LEU A 375 9.86 18.39 7.11
N ASN A 376 10.01 17.15 7.57
CA ASN A 376 9.37 16.69 8.79
C ASN A 376 9.85 17.42 10.04
N VAL A 377 11.16 17.59 10.20
CA VAL A 377 11.74 18.13 11.44
C VAL A 377 11.39 19.61 11.66
N PRO A 378 11.49 20.52 10.66
CA PRO A 378 11.18 21.94 10.85
C PRO A 378 9.67 22.23 10.80
N LEU A 379 8.91 21.51 9.97
CA LEU A 379 7.48 21.80 9.75
C LEU A 379 6.53 21.09 10.73
N VAL A 380 7.02 20.40 11.78
CA VAL A 380 6.14 19.79 12.82
C VAL A 380 5.08 20.77 13.31
N GLY A 381 5.45 22.02 13.57
CA GLY A 381 4.51 23.05 14.01
C GLY A 381 3.43 23.40 12.99
N VAL A 382 3.74 23.32 11.69
CA VAL A 382 2.79 23.55 10.59
C VAL A 382 1.85 22.35 10.47
N TRP A 383 2.37 21.12 10.53
CA TRP A 383 1.56 19.89 10.53
C TRP A 383 0.57 19.86 11.69
N VAL A 384 1.00 20.26 12.88
CA VAL A 384 0.13 20.38 14.05
C VAL A 384 -0.99 21.41 13.84
N ARG A 385 -0.72 22.53 13.17
CA ARG A 385 -1.75 23.53 12.85
C ARG A 385 -2.71 23.04 11.77
N LEU A 386 -2.24 22.22 10.84
CA LEU A 386 -3.08 21.62 9.80
C LEU A 386 -4.23 20.77 10.40
N LEU A 387 -3.96 20.11 11.53
CA LEU A 387 -4.98 19.35 12.30
C LEU A 387 -6.11 20.23 12.85
N GLN A 388 -5.93 21.55 12.89
CA GLN A 388 -6.92 22.52 13.36
C GLN A 388 -7.80 23.05 12.23
N ILE A 389 -7.55 22.67 10.97
CA ILE A 389 -8.39 23.08 9.85
C ILE A 389 -9.79 22.47 10.02
N PRO A 390 -10.85 23.29 10.01
CA PRO A 390 -12.19 22.79 10.25
C PRO A 390 -12.68 21.95 9.06
N TYR A 391 -13.00 20.68 9.34
CA TYR A 391 -13.42 19.66 8.35
C TYR A 391 -14.61 20.08 7.48
N LYS A 392 -15.45 21.01 7.96
CA LYS A 392 -16.59 21.58 7.21
C LYS A 392 -16.19 22.22 5.88
N TRP A 393 -14.96 22.75 5.76
CA TRP A 393 -14.45 23.34 4.52
C TRP A 393 -13.59 22.38 3.73
N LEU A 394 -12.83 21.52 4.43
CA LEU A 394 -11.91 20.58 3.83
C LEU A 394 -12.62 19.52 2.97
N TYR A 395 -13.67 18.88 3.50
CA TYR A 395 -14.32 17.78 2.78
C TYR A 395 -15.04 18.22 1.49
N PRO A 396 -15.83 19.32 1.47
CA PRO A 396 -16.42 19.80 0.22
C PRO A 396 -15.38 20.16 -0.84
N ALA A 397 -14.24 20.73 -0.44
CA ALA A 397 -13.15 21.04 -1.36
C ALA A 397 -12.54 19.76 -1.96
N VAL A 398 -12.28 18.73 -1.15
CA VAL A 398 -11.75 17.46 -1.64
C VAL A 398 -12.76 16.74 -2.55
N VAL A 399 -14.05 16.72 -2.19
CA VAL A 399 -15.13 16.19 -3.06
C VAL A 399 -15.12 16.88 -4.42
N MET A 400 -15.01 18.22 -4.43
CA MET A 400 -14.92 19.00 -5.66
C MET A 400 -13.70 18.61 -6.49
N PHE A 401 -12.51 18.51 -5.88
CA PHE A 401 -11.28 18.10 -6.57
C PHE A 401 -11.36 16.68 -7.13
N ILE A 402 -12.00 15.76 -6.41
CA ILE A 402 -12.25 14.40 -6.91
C ILE A 402 -13.14 14.45 -8.15
N CYS A 403 -14.27 15.17 -8.11
CA CYS A 403 -15.16 15.30 -9.27
C CYS A 403 -14.44 15.92 -10.48
N ILE A 404 -13.67 16.98 -10.27
CA ILE A 404 -12.87 17.63 -11.32
C ILE A 404 -11.84 16.64 -11.87
N GLY A 405 -11.16 15.92 -10.99
CA GLY A 405 -10.11 14.98 -11.36
C GLY A 405 -10.62 13.76 -12.14
N VAL A 406 -11.77 13.19 -11.77
CA VAL A 406 -12.40 12.12 -12.55
C VAL A 406 -12.86 12.64 -13.90
N TYR A 407 -13.47 13.82 -13.94
CA TYR A 407 -13.95 14.42 -15.19
C TYR A 407 -12.80 14.77 -16.15
N SER A 408 -11.68 15.29 -15.64
CA SER A 408 -10.61 15.84 -16.48
C SER A 408 -9.89 14.82 -17.35
N VAL A 409 -9.97 13.53 -17.02
CA VAL A 409 -9.24 12.47 -17.71
C VAL A 409 -9.94 12.10 -19.01
N ASN A 410 -11.22 11.73 -18.94
CA ASN A 410 -11.99 11.26 -20.09
C ASN A 410 -13.02 12.30 -20.59
N ASN A 411 -13.11 13.48 -19.96
CA ASN A 411 -14.19 14.46 -20.17
C ASN A 411 -15.59 13.81 -20.07
N SER A 412 -15.72 12.84 -19.17
CA SER A 412 -16.91 11.99 -19.06
C SER A 412 -17.68 12.29 -17.78
N ALA A 413 -18.92 12.76 -17.92
CA ALA A 413 -19.84 12.88 -16.80
C ALA A 413 -20.25 11.51 -16.24
N PHE A 414 -20.25 10.48 -17.09
CA PHE A 414 -20.53 9.10 -16.67
C PHE A 414 -19.51 8.61 -15.65
N ASP A 415 -18.22 8.89 -15.85
CA ASP A 415 -17.17 8.51 -14.90
C ASP A 415 -17.35 9.17 -13.53
N VAL A 416 -17.82 10.42 -13.49
CA VAL A 416 -18.13 11.13 -12.24
C VAL A 416 -19.30 10.46 -11.50
N ILE A 417 -20.36 10.10 -12.23
CA ILE A 417 -21.49 9.35 -11.66
C ILE A 417 -21.02 8.00 -11.14
N LEU A 418 -20.22 7.29 -11.92
CA LEU A 418 -19.68 5.99 -11.55
C LEU A 418 -18.78 6.08 -10.30
N ALA A 419 -17.96 7.14 -10.20
CA ALA A 419 -17.16 7.40 -9.01
C ALA A 419 -18.03 7.66 -7.77
N LEU A 420 -19.13 8.40 -7.90
CA LEU A 420 -20.09 8.60 -6.81
C LEU A 420 -20.77 7.29 -6.39
N LEU A 421 -21.17 6.45 -7.35
CA LEU A 421 -21.75 5.12 -7.09
C LEU A 421 -20.74 4.22 -6.37
N PHE A 422 -19.49 4.19 -6.81
CA PHE A 422 -18.41 3.49 -6.13
C PHE A 422 -18.08 4.09 -4.77
N GLY A 423 -18.28 5.40 -4.58
CA GLY A 423 -18.22 6.06 -3.28
C GLY A 423 -19.26 5.55 -2.31
N ALA A 424 -20.52 5.45 -2.76
CA ALA A 424 -21.59 4.88 -1.97
C ALA A 424 -21.36 3.38 -1.69
N LEU A 425 -20.93 2.61 -2.68
CA LEU A 425 -20.58 1.19 -2.53
C LEU A 425 -19.44 1.00 -1.54
N GLY A 426 -18.33 1.71 -1.71
CA GLY A 426 -17.17 1.68 -0.83
C GLY A 426 -17.54 2.02 0.60
N TYR A 427 -18.43 2.99 0.80
CA TYR A 427 -18.92 3.35 2.11
C TYR A 427 -19.77 2.22 2.73
N GLY A 428 -20.70 1.67 1.97
CA GLY A 428 -21.51 0.52 2.38
C GLY A 428 -20.65 -0.69 2.77
N LEU A 429 -19.63 -1.00 1.97
CA LEU A 429 -18.67 -2.07 2.23
C LEU A 429 -17.95 -1.88 3.57
N ARG A 430 -17.45 -0.67 3.85
CA ARG A 430 -16.80 -0.35 5.14
C ARG A 430 -17.75 -0.49 6.32
N VAL A 431 -19.00 0.00 6.19
CA VAL A 431 -20.03 -0.16 7.23
C VAL A 431 -20.35 -1.63 7.50
N LEU A 432 -20.34 -2.47 6.46
CA LEU A 432 -20.52 -3.92 6.57
C LEU A 432 -19.25 -4.67 7.02
N GLY A 433 -18.14 -3.97 7.25
CA GLY A 433 -16.86 -4.54 7.67
C GLY A 433 -16.15 -5.34 6.59
N PHE A 434 -16.30 -4.96 5.31
CA PHE A 434 -15.47 -5.43 4.20
C PHE A 434 -14.29 -4.47 4.01
N SER A 435 -13.12 -5.02 3.70
CA SER A 435 -11.95 -4.22 3.31
C SER A 435 -12.01 -3.93 1.81
N PRO A 436 -12.01 -2.67 1.35
CA PRO A 436 -12.04 -2.38 -0.08
C PRO A 436 -10.71 -2.59 -0.81
N ALA A 437 -9.59 -2.68 -0.09
CA ALA A 437 -8.25 -2.82 -0.68
C ALA A 437 -8.09 -4.07 -1.59
N PRO A 438 -8.54 -5.28 -1.20
CA PRO A 438 -8.49 -6.46 -2.08
C PRO A 438 -9.31 -6.34 -3.36
N LEU A 439 -10.37 -5.50 -3.38
CA LEU A 439 -11.14 -5.25 -4.60
C LEU A 439 -10.31 -4.49 -5.62
N LEU A 440 -9.58 -3.45 -5.22
CA LEU A 440 -8.71 -2.73 -6.15
C LEU A 440 -7.61 -3.64 -6.70
N LEU A 441 -7.05 -4.50 -5.85
CA LEU A 441 -6.05 -5.47 -6.26
C LEU A 441 -6.62 -6.43 -7.31
N GLY A 442 -7.81 -7.01 -7.06
CA GLY A 442 -8.52 -7.86 -8.02
C GLY A 442 -8.91 -7.14 -9.31
N PHE A 443 -9.30 -5.87 -9.21
CA PHE A 443 -9.67 -5.05 -10.36
C PHE A 443 -8.51 -4.84 -11.32
N VAL A 444 -7.33 -4.52 -10.79
CA VAL A 444 -6.13 -4.29 -11.62
C VAL A 444 -5.51 -5.62 -12.09
N LEU A 445 -5.45 -6.63 -11.23
CA LEU A 445 -4.85 -7.93 -11.59
C LEU A 445 -5.76 -8.80 -12.45
N GLY A 446 -7.08 -8.60 -12.44
CA GLY A 446 -8.04 -9.46 -13.13
C GLY A 446 -7.80 -9.59 -14.63
N PRO A 447 -7.72 -8.47 -15.38
CA PRO A 447 -7.41 -8.50 -16.81
C PRO A 447 -6.07 -9.18 -17.11
N LEU A 448 -5.02 -8.87 -16.35
CA LEU A 448 -3.69 -9.46 -16.50
C LEU A 448 -3.71 -10.97 -16.24
N MET A 449 -4.43 -11.39 -15.19
CA MET A 449 -4.59 -12.80 -14.84
C MET A 449 -5.35 -13.56 -15.91
N GLU A 450 -6.43 -12.98 -16.47
CA GLU A 450 -7.17 -13.57 -17.59
C GLU A 450 -6.29 -13.70 -18.84
N GLU A 451 -5.54 -12.67 -19.20
CA GLU A 451 -4.62 -12.68 -20.35
C GLU A 451 -3.55 -13.77 -20.23
N HIS A 452 -2.93 -13.90 -19.06
CA HIS A 452 -1.95 -14.95 -18.80
C HIS A 452 -2.59 -16.35 -18.74
N PHE A 453 -3.80 -16.48 -18.22
CA PHE A 453 -4.54 -17.75 -18.25
C PHE A 453 -4.82 -18.20 -19.68
N VAL A 454 -5.38 -17.32 -20.50
CA VAL A 454 -5.69 -17.61 -21.91
C VAL A 454 -4.42 -17.97 -22.67
N ARG A 455 -3.34 -17.19 -22.53
CA ARG A 455 -2.05 -17.50 -23.15
C ARG A 455 -1.48 -18.85 -22.71
N ALA A 456 -1.54 -19.16 -21.41
CA ALA A 456 -1.09 -20.44 -20.89
C ALA A 456 -1.91 -21.61 -21.46
N MET A 457 -3.23 -21.47 -21.55
CA MET A 457 -4.10 -22.49 -22.13
C MET A 457 -3.84 -22.70 -23.62
N VAL A 458 -3.58 -21.64 -24.39
CA VAL A 458 -3.18 -21.77 -25.80
C VAL A 458 -1.85 -22.51 -25.93
N LEU A 459 -0.84 -22.14 -25.12
CA LEU A 459 0.46 -22.83 -25.11
C LEU A 459 0.34 -24.31 -24.67
N GLY A 460 -0.60 -24.60 -23.78
CA GLY A 460 -0.92 -25.95 -23.30
C GLY A 460 -1.87 -26.71 -24.22
N HIS A 461 -2.23 -26.17 -25.39
CA HIS A 461 -3.19 -26.77 -26.32
C HIS A 461 -4.55 -27.11 -25.67
N GLY A 462 -5.01 -26.26 -24.75
CA GLY A 462 -6.24 -26.44 -23.99
C GLY A 462 -6.09 -27.34 -22.74
N ASN A 463 -4.90 -27.84 -22.45
CA ASN A 463 -4.67 -28.70 -21.29
C ASN A 463 -4.28 -27.90 -20.04
N VAL A 464 -5.13 -27.92 -19.02
CA VAL A 464 -4.87 -27.28 -17.71
C VAL A 464 -3.68 -27.90 -16.96
N LEU A 465 -3.22 -29.09 -17.36
CA LEU A 465 -2.02 -29.70 -16.77
C LEU A 465 -0.75 -28.88 -17.02
N ILE A 466 -0.75 -27.93 -17.97
CA ILE A 466 0.40 -27.02 -18.17
C ILE A 466 0.85 -26.36 -16.87
N PHE A 467 -0.09 -26.04 -15.98
CA PHE A 467 0.23 -25.40 -14.70
C PHE A 467 0.93 -26.34 -13.69
N LEU A 468 0.83 -27.66 -13.87
CA LEU A 468 1.51 -28.68 -13.08
C LEU A 468 2.76 -29.24 -13.78
N GLU A 469 2.78 -29.26 -15.11
CA GLU A 469 3.93 -29.67 -15.92
C GLU A 469 5.10 -28.70 -15.79
N ARG A 470 4.80 -27.41 -15.58
CA ARG A 470 5.79 -26.36 -15.34
C ARG A 470 6.20 -26.33 -13.86
N PRO A 471 7.45 -26.64 -13.49
CA PRO A 471 7.85 -26.81 -12.09
C PRO A 471 7.58 -25.60 -11.19
N ILE A 472 7.85 -24.38 -11.69
CA ILE A 472 7.67 -23.14 -10.93
C ILE A 472 6.18 -22.89 -10.70
N SER A 473 5.38 -22.98 -11.76
CA SER A 473 3.92 -22.89 -11.69
C SER A 473 3.34 -23.93 -10.72
N ALA A 474 3.80 -25.18 -10.80
CA ALA A 474 3.34 -26.27 -9.94
C ALA A 474 3.61 -26.01 -8.45
N VAL A 475 4.80 -25.51 -8.11
CA VAL A 475 5.15 -25.13 -6.74
C VAL A 475 4.26 -23.99 -6.25
N VAL A 476 4.07 -22.94 -7.07
CA VAL A 476 3.27 -21.77 -6.71
C VAL A 476 1.79 -22.12 -6.53
N ILE A 477 1.22 -22.95 -7.41
CA ILE A 477 -0.14 -23.48 -7.26
C ILE A 477 -0.22 -24.41 -6.04
N GLY A 478 0.78 -25.24 -5.80
CA GLY A 478 0.86 -26.08 -4.60
C GLY A 478 0.80 -25.26 -3.31
N ILE A 479 1.59 -24.18 -3.23
CA ILE A 479 1.55 -23.22 -2.11
C ILE A 479 0.15 -22.59 -2.00
N SER A 480 -0.42 -22.14 -3.13
CA SER A 480 -1.76 -21.56 -3.19
C SER A 480 -2.82 -22.53 -2.67
N ALA A 481 -2.76 -23.80 -3.06
CA ALA A 481 -3.66 -24.85 -2.60
C ALA A 481 -3.51 -25.11 -1.11
N VAL A 482 -2.28 -25.18 -0.59
CA VAL A 482 -2.01 -25.32 0.86
C VAL A 482 -2.60 -24.15 1.63
N LEU A 483 -2.43 -22.92 1.15
CA LEU A 483 -2.98 -21.72 1.78
C LEU A 483 -4.51 -21.75 1.81
N ILE A 484 -5.16 -22.17 0.72
CA ILE A 484 -6.63 -22.33 0.66
C ILE A 484 -7.10 -23.40 1.65
N ILE A 485 -6.46 -24.58 1.65
CA ILE A 485 -6.82 -25.69 2.54
C ILE A 485 -6.63 -25.28 4.00
N TRP A 486 -5.53 -24.60 4.32
CA TRP A 486 -5.26 -24.10 5.66
C TRP A 486 -6.28 -23.04 6.09
N GLY A 487 -6.60 -22.09 5.21
CA GLY A 487 -7.63 -21.07 5.45
C GLY A 487 -9.00 -21.70 5.72
N ALA A 488 -9.43 -22.64 4.87
CA ALA A 488 -10.66 -23.37 5.03
C ALA A 488 -10.70 -24.18 6.35
N TYR A 489 -9.63 -24.92 6.65
CA TYR A 489 -9.51 -25.68 7.90
C TYR A 489 -9.60 -24.77 9.13
N SER A 490 -8.89 -23.64 9.13
CA SER A 490 -8.89 -22.69 10.23
C SER A 490 -10.29 -22.09 10.47
N THR A 491 -11.00 -21.77 9.40
CA THR A 491 -12.36 -21.23 9.44
C THR A 491 -13.36 -22.25 9.98
N ILE A 492 -13.31 -23.49 9.47
CA ILE A 492 -14.17 -24.59 9.94
C ILE A 492 -13.91 -24.87 11.42
N ARG A 493 -12.65 -24.88 11.86
CA ARG A 493 -12.27 -25.09 13.27
C ARG A 493 -12.79 -23.96 14.16
N GLN A 494 -12.69 -22.71 13.73
CA GLN A 494 -13.25 -21.56 14.46
C GLN A 494 -14.77 -21.64 14.56
N PHE A 495 -15.47 -21.98 13.47
CA PHE A 495 -16.92 -22.15 13.46
C PHE A 495 -17.36 -23.25 14.43
N ARG A 496 -16.70 -24.41 14.40
CA ARG A 496 -16.94 -25.51 15.35
C ARG A 496 -16.67 -25.13 16.80
N ARG A 497 -15.63 -24.31 17.06
CA ARG A 497 -15.33 -23.81 18.41
C ARG A 497 -16.44 -22.87 18.91
N ASN A 498 -16.89 -21.95 18.07
CA ASN A 498 -17.95 -21.00 18.42
C ASN A 498 -19.30 -21.72 18.64
N ALA A 499 -19.63 -22.72 17.82
CA ALA A 499 -20.80 -23.55 18.01
C ALA A 499 -20.79 -24.28 19.36
N ARG A 500 -19.65 -24.88 19.75
CA ARG A 500 -19.50 -25.53 21.07
C ARG A 500 -19.63 -24.57 22.25
N VAL A 501 -19.14 -23.34 22.12
CA VAL A 501 -19.28 -22.31 23.17
C VAL A 501 -20.75 -21.88 23.31
N LEU A 502 -21.48 -21.75 22.19
CA LEU A 502 -22.92 -21.45 22.21
C LEU A 502 -23.74 -22.58 22.84
N GLU A 503 -23.43 -23.84 22.52
CA GLU A 503 -24.05 -25.01 23.15
C GLU A 503 -23.80 -25.05 24.67
N GLN A 504 -22.58 -24.74 25.12
CA GLN A 504 -22.24 -24.66 26.55
C GLN A 504 -22.95 -23.51 27.28
N GLN A 505 -23.13 -22.36 26.62
CA GLN A 505 -23.88 -21.23 27.18
C GLN A 505 -25.38 -21.53 27.29
N GLN A 506 -25.95 -22.28 26.35
CA GLN A 506 -27.35 -22.73 26.41
C GLN A 506 -27.57 -23.79 27.50
N GLN A 507 -26.59 -24.64 27.79
CA GLN A 507 -26.66 -25.63 28.88
C GLN A 507 -26.46 -25.02 30.29
N GLN A 508 -25.87 -23.82 30.39
CA GLN A 508 -25.64 -23.12 31.67
C GLN A 508 -26.72 -22.09 32.04
N GLN A 509 -27.74 -21.87 31.20
CA GLN A 509 -28.90 -21.07 31.59
C GLN A 509 -29.80 -21.91 32.51
N PRO A 510 -29.99 -21.51 33.78
CA PRO A 510 -30.90 -22.22 34.67
C PRO A 510 -32.33 -22.13 34.11
N SER A 511 -32.99 -23.28 34.03
CA SER A 511 -34.41 -23.39 33.74
C SER A 511 -35.18 -22.55 34.77
N ILE A 512 -35.83 -21.48 34.30
CA ILE A 512 -36.78 -20.67 35.08
C ILE A 512 -38.08 -21.44 35.25
#